data_AF-A0A528LKT0-F1
#
_entry.id   AF-A0A528LKT0-F1
#
_cell.length_a   1.000
_cell.length_b   1.000
_cell.length_c   1.000
_cell.angle_alpha   90.00
_cell.angle_beta   90.00
_cell.angle_gamma   90.00
#
_symmetry.space_group_name_H-M   'P 1'
#
loop_
_entity.id
_entity.type
_entity.pdbx_description
1 polymer ?
#
loop_
_entity_poly.entity_id
_entity_poly.type
_entity_poly.pdbx_seq_one_letter_code
_entity_poly.pdbx_strand_id
1 'polypeptide(L)' 'EARRHIQGGAVRLNDQSVSDDRRLVTLEDLGPERVVKLSLGKKKHVLVRPV' A
#
# COMPACT_ATOMS: atom_id res chain seq x y z
N GLU A 1 -10.06 -6.08 -10.06
CA GLU A 1 -9.66 -6.36 -8.65
C GLU A 1 -8.89 -5.23 -7.96
N ALA A 2 -7.63 -4.93 -8.29
CA ALA A 2 -6.85 -3.92 -7.55
C ALA A 2 -7.51 -2.53 -7.48
N ARG A 3 -7.91 -1.97 -8.63
CA ARG A 3 -8.65 -0.68 -8.69
C ARG A 3 -9.92 -0.68 -7.84
N ARG A 4 -10.66 -1.80 -7.86
CA ARG A 4 -11.90 -1.97 -7.08
C ARG A 4 -11.63 -1.93 -5.58
N HIS A 5 -10.54 -2.55 -5.13
CA HIS A 5 -10.15 -2.51 -3.72
C HIS A 5 -9.70 -1.12 -3.27
N ILE A 6 -9.04 -0.35 -4.14
CA ILE A 6 -8.65 1.05 -3.88
C ILE A 6 -9.90 1.93 -3.76
N GLN A 7 -10.82 1.86 -4.75
CA GLN A 7 -12.10 2.58 -4.70
C GLN A 7 -12.97 2.19 -3.50
N GLY A 8 -12.90 0.93 -3.07
CA GLY A 8 -13.57 0.45 -1.86
C GLY A 8 -12.87 0.81 -0.54
N GLY A 9 -11.78 1.59 -0.56
CA GLY A 9 -11.04 2.02 0.64
C GLY A 9 -10.34 0.89 1.39
N ALA A 10 -10.17 -0.28 0.76
CA ALA A 10 -9.58 -1.45 1.39
C ALA A 10 -8.05 -1.45 1.35
N VAL A 11 -7.43 -0.64 0.49
CA VAL A 11 -5.97 -0.61 0.32
C VAL A 11 -5.34 0.43 1.22
N ARG A 12 -4.30 0.03 1.95
CA ARG A 12 -3.45 0.94 2.72
C ARG A 12 -1.98 0.74 2.40
N LEU A 13 -1.24 1.84 2.41
CA LEU A 13 0.20 1.89 2.26
C LEU A 13 0.77 2.56 3.51
N ASN A 14 1.64 1.86 4.24
CA ASN A 14 2.18 2.31 5.54
C ASN A 14 1.09 2.80 6.50
N ASP A 15 0.02 2.03 6.61
CA ASP A 15 -1.20 2.32 7.39
C ASP A 15 -2.04 3.52 6.93
N GLN A 16 -1.61 4.24 5.91
CA GLN A 16 -2.37 5.32 5.29
C GLN A 16 -3.29 4.78 4.19
N SER A 17 -4.54 5.24 4.14
CA SER A 17 -5.48 4.85 3.09
C SER A 17 -5.04 5.38 1.73
N VAL A 18 -5.06 4.52 0.72
CA VAL A 18 -4.84 4.93 -0.68
C VAL A 18 -6.20 5.03 -1.37
N SER A 19 -6.52 6.22 -1.88
CA SER A 19 -7.76 6.50 -2.62
C SER A 19 -7.55 6.69 -4.12
N ASP A 20 -6.35 7.12 -4.53
CA ASP A 20 -5.95 7.27 -5.92
C ASP A 20 -5.36 5.95 -6.46
N ASP A 21 -6.00 5.38 -7.47
CA ASP A 21 -5.57 4.13 -8.10
C ASP A 21 -4.36 4.29 -9.03
N ARG A 22 -3.98 5.54 -9.32
CA ARG A 22 -2.80 5.91 -10.12
C ARG A 22 -1.64 6.39 -9.26
N ARG A 23 -1.77 6.42 -7.93
CA ARG A 23 -0.68 6.80 -7.01
C ARG A 23 0.53 5.92 -7.27
N LEU A 24 1.67 6.56 -7.54
CA LEU A 24 2.95 5.86 -7.63
C LEU A 24 3.50 5.59 -6.22
N VAL A 25 4.08 4.40 -6.06
CA VAL A 25 4.87 4.07 -4.87
C VAL A 25 6.32 4.38 -5.18
N THR A 26 6.93 5.24 -4.37
CA THR A 26 8.30 5.73 -4.61
C THR A 26 9.23 5.37 -3.47
N LEU A 27 10.52 5.71 -3.59
CA LEU A 27 11.48 5.48 -2.52
C LEU A 27 11.18 6.30 -1.25
N GLU A 28 10.42 7.39 -1.36
CA GLU A 28 9.99 8.21 -0.21
C GLU A 28 8.97 7.47 0.66
N ASP A 29 8.29 6.46 0.12
CA ASP A 29 7.36 5.61 0.86
C ASP A 29 8.09 4.56 1.70
N LEU A 30 9.41 4.45 1.63
CA LEU A 30 10.14 3.44 2.39
C LEU A 30 10.15 3.78 3.88
N GLY A 31 9.76 2.79 4.70
CA GLY A 31 9.97 2.85 6.13
C GLY A 31 11.45 2.65 6.52
N PRO A 32 11.76 2.75 7.82
CA PRO A 32 13.13 2.64 8.34
C PRO A 32 13.89 1.36 7.92
N GLU A 33 13.18 0.25 7.75
CA GLU A 33 13.76 -1.03 7.34
C GLU A 33 13.83 -1.22 5.81
N ARG A 34 13.67 -0.14 5.03
CA ARG A 34 13.60 -0.16 3.56
C ARG A 34 12.50 -1.09 3.03
N VAL A 35 11.37 -1.12 3.73
CA VAL A 35 10.16 -1.86 3.34
C VAL A 35 8.96 -0.93 3.24
N VAL A 36 8.01 -1.29 2.38
CA VAL A 36 6.67 -0.69 2.34
C VAL A 36 5.67 -1.71 2.86
N LYS A 37 4.79 -1.31 3.79
CA LYS A 37 3.69 -2.16 4.24
C LYS A 37 2.47 -1.94 3.35
N LEU A 38 2.14 -2.93 2.53
CA LEU A 38 0.92 -2.95 1.73
C LEU A 38 -0.15 -3.77 2.44
N SER A 39 -1.31 -3.18 2.70
CA SER A 39 -2.43 -3.84 3.38
C SER A 39 -3.67 -3.89 2.50
N LEU A 40 -4.37 -5.03 2.52
CA LEU A 40 -5.66 -5.25 1.89
C LEU A 40 -6.68 -5.65 2.95
N GLY A 41 -7.54 -4.69 3.30
CA GLY A 41 -8.47 -4.82 4.41
C GLY A 41 -7.75 -4.96 5.76
N LYS A 42 -8.42 -5.59 6.72
CA LYS A 42 -7.94 -5.71 8.12
C LYS A 42 -7.05 -6.92 8.40
N LYS A 43 -6.93 -7.87 7.47
CA LYS A 43 -6.31 -9.19 7.73
C LYS A 43 -5.11 -9.49 6.85
N LYS A 44 -5.07 -8.97 5.62
CA LYS A 44 -3.98 -9.25 4.67
C LYS A 44 -3.00 -8.10 4.67
N HIS A 45 -1.77 -8.38 5.10
CA HIS A 45 -0.67 -7.42 5.13
C HIS A 45 0.55 -8.08 4.49
N VAL A 46 1.27 -7.33 3.66
CA VAL A 46 2.47 -7.79 2.95
C VAL A 46 3.53 -6.71 3.07
N LEU A 47 4.77 -7.12 3.35
CA LEU A 47 5.93 -6.25 3.28
C LEU A 47 6.55 -6.37 1.90
N VAL A 48 6.75 -5.23 1.24
CA VAL A 48 7.37 -5.15 -0.09
C VAL A 48 8.76 -4.54 0.08
N ARG A 49 9.76 -5.21 -0.50
CA ARG A 49 11.14 -4.71 -0.59
C ARG A 49 11.42 -4.27 -2.02
N PRO A 50 12.01 -3.08 -2.23
CA PRO A 50 12.51 -2.70 -3.55
C PRO A 50 13.68 -3.63 -3.93
N VAL A 51 13.78 -3.96 -5.22
CA VAL A 51 14.88 -4.73 -5.81
C VAL A 51 15.88 -3.81 -6.50
#